data_AF-A0A259C1H6-F1
#
_entry.id   AF-A0A259C1H6-F1
#
_cell.length_a   1.000
_cell.length_b   1.000
_cell.length_c   1.000
_cell.angle_alpha   90.00
_cell.angle_beta   90.00
_cell.angle_gamma   90.00
#
_symmetry.space_group_name_H-M   'P 1'
#
loop_
_entity.id
_entity.type
_entity.pdbx_description
1 polymer ?
#
loop_
_entity_poly.entity_id
_entity_poly.type
_entity_poly.pdbx_seq_one_letter_code
_entity_poly.pdbx_strand_id
1 'polypeptide(L)'
;DPIAERARKIGGTTLRSIGQIARQQRLLDNDADFVPPGTMLAELRDDNRQLTAILREVHALCDEHGDVATASLVEVWIDETERRTWFLFESARAHG
;
A
#
# COMPACT_ATOMS: atom_id res chain seq x y z
N ASP A 1 -15.28 -4.39 -0.27
CA ASP A 1 -13.90 -3.84 -0.26
C ASP A 1 -13.95 -2.46 -0.91
N PRO A 2 -13.52 -1.39 -0.21
CA PRO A 2 -13.69 -0.02 -0.68
C PRO A 2 -13.05 0.28 -2.04
N ILE A 3 -11.87 -0.29 -2.31
CA ILE A 3 -11.16 -0.09 -3.59
C ILE A 3 -11.93 -0.75 -4.73
N ALA A 4 -12.29 -2.04 -4.56
CA ALA A 4 -13.02 -2.80 -5.56
C ALA A 4 -14.41 -2.19 -5.86
N GLU A 5 -15.09 -1.70 -4.83
CA GLU A 5 -16.38 -1.01 -4.98
C GLU A 5 -16.23 0.33 -5.68
N ARG A 6 -15.20 1.13 -5.33
CA ARG A 6 -14.94 2.40 -5.98
C ARG A 6 -14.61 2.22 -7.46
N ALA A 7 -13.75 1.25 -7.79
CA ALA A 7 -13.39 0.93 -9.18
C ALA A 7 -14.64 0.62 -10.02
N ARG A 8 -15.58 -0.20 -9.52
CA ARG A 8 -16.84 -0.49 -10.22
C ARG A 8 -17.75 0.73 -10.36
N LYS A 9 -17.83 1.59 -9.34
CA LYS A 9 -18.67 2.80 -9.36
C LYS A 9 -18.26 3.78 -10.47
N ILE A 10 -16.98 3.79 -10.85
CA ILE A 10 -16.45 4.64 -11.94
C ILE A 10 -16.32 3.88 -13.27
N GLY A 11 -16.96 2.72 -13.41
CA GLY A 11 -16.96 1.93 -14.66
C GLY A 11 -15.74 1.02 -14.87
N GLY A 12 -14.85 0.93 -13.88
CA GLY A 12 -13.69 0.04 -13.89
C GLY A 12 -14.03 -1.42 -13.53
N THR A 13 -13.05 -2.29 -13.71
CA THR A 13 -13.11 -3.70 -13.29
C THR A 13 -12.29 -3.93 -12.02
N THR A 14 -12.37 -5.14 -11.45
CA THR A 14 -11.62 -5.51 -10.23
C THR A 14 -10.70 -6.70 -10.50
N LEU A 15 -9.72 -6.91 -9.63
CA LEU A 15 -8.91 -8.14 -9.64
C LEU A 15 -9.83 -9.35 -9.49
N ARG A 16 -9.59 -10.40 -10.28
CA ARG A 16 -10.50 -11.57 -10.35
C ARG A 16 -9.83 -12.93 -10.11
N SER A 17 -8.51 -12.96 -9.94
CA SER A 17 -7.77 -14.21 -9.72
C SER A 17 -6.43 -13.98 -9.03
N ILE A 18 -5.93 -15.00 -8.35
CA ILE A 18 -4.59 -15.01 -7.74
C ILE A 18 -3.51 -14.79 -8.80
N GLY A 19 -3.62 -15.43 -9.96
CA GLY A 19 -2.68 -15.22 -11.06
C GLY A 19 -2.67 -13.78 -11.59
N GLN A 20 -3.79 -13.05 -11.51
CA GLN A 20 -3.81 -11.63 -11.84
C GLN A 20 -3.12 -10.79 -10.76
N ILE A 21 -3.33 -11.10 -9.47
CA ILE A 21 -2.62 -10.46 -8.35
C ILE A 21 -1.11 -10.60 -8.55
N ALA A 22 -0.62 -11.83 -8.76
CA ALA A 22 0.81 -12.10 -8.94
C ALA A 22 1.43 -11.38 -10.15
N ARG A 23 0.67 -11.11 -11.22
CA ARG A 23 1.16 -10.37 -12.40
C ARG A 23 1.14 -8.85 -12.22
N GLN A 24 0.28 -8.32 -11.34
CA GLN A 24 0.08 -6.88 -11.16
C GLN A 24 0.67 -6.36 -9.84
N GLN A 25 1.21 -7.24 -9.00
CA GLN A 25 1.85 -6.85 -7.75
C GLN A 25 3.05 -5.93 -8.01
N ARG A 26 3.19 -4.95 -7.13
CA ARG A 26 4.33 -4.02 -7.10
C ARG A 26 5.24 -4.25 -5.90
N LEU A 27 4.74 -4.97 -4.89
CA LEU A 27 5.50 -5.42 -3.72
C LEU A 27 6.02 -6.83 -4.02
N LEU A 28 7.23 -7.12 -3.55
CA LEU A 28 7.87 -8.41 -3.75
C LEU A 28 7.40 -9.40 -2.68
N ASP A 29 7.18 -10.64 -3.09
CA ASP A 29 6.98 -11.74 -2.16
C ASP A 29 8.29 -12.04 -1.43
N ASN A 30 8.20 -12.40 -0.15
CA ASN A 30 9.34 -12.92 0.61
C ASN A 30 9.18 -14.43 0.81
N ASP A 31 9.92 -15.20 0.01
CA ASP A 31 9.95 -16.68 0.04
C ASP A 31 11.12 -17.24 0.86
N ALA A 32 11.78 -16.43 1.70
CA ALA A 32 12.91 -16.90 2.49
C ALA A 32 12.46 -17.88 3.59
N ASP A 33 13.21 -18.98 3.75
CA ASP A 33 12.94 -20.00 4.79
C ASP A 33 13.03 -19.43 6.22
N PHE A 34 13.82 -18.35 6.40
CA PHE A 34 13.95 -17.65 7.68
C PHE A 34 14.32 -16.18 7.48
N VAL A 35 13.66 -15.31 8.24
CA VAL A 35 13.92 -13.86 8.28
C VAL A 35 14.09 -13.44 9.73
N PRO A 36 15.21 -12.82 10.15
CA PRO A 36 15.37 -12.31 11.51
C PRO A 36 14.30 -11.25 11.86
N PRO A 37 13.85 -11.14 13.11
CA PRO A 37 12.78 -10.20 13.48
C PRO A 37 13.06 -8.74 13.09
N GLY A 38 14.30 -8.27 13.25
CA GLY A 38 14.69 -6.91 12.84
C GLY A 38 14.59 -6.70 11.32
N THR A 39 14.90 -7.73 10.53
CA THR A 39 14.77 -7.70 9.07
C THR A 39 13.30 -7.72 8.67
N MET A 40 12.45 -8.53 9.31
CA MET A 40 10.99 -8.53 9.05
C MET A 40 10.39 -7.13 9.25
N LEU A 41 10.75 -6.44 10.34
CA LEU A 41 10.27 -5.08 10.61
C LEU A 41 10.81 -4.06 9.61
N ALA A 42 12.06 -4.21 9.17
CA ALA A 42 12.66 -3.33 8.17
C ALA A 42 12.00 -3.49 6.79
N GLU A 43 11.79 -4.73 6.35
CA GLU A 43 11.10 -5.04 5.09
C GLU A 43 9.66 -4.51 5.12
N LEU A 44 8.88 -4.83 6.17
CA LEU A 44 7.51 -4.37 6.29
C LEU A 44 7.41 -2.83 6.31
N ARG A 45 8.39 -2.14 6.92
CA ARG A 45 8.46 -0.67 6.91
C ARG A 45 8.71 -0.15 5.51
N ASP A 46 9.63 -0.76 4.78
CA ASP A 46 10.00 -0.31 3.44
C ASP A 46 8.89 -0.61 2.42
N ASP A 47 8.15 -1.71 2.58
CA ASP A 47 6.91 -1.97 1.84
C ASP A 47 5.82 -0.93 2.13
N ASN A 48 5.65 -0.52 3.39
CA ASN A 48 4.71 0.56 3.73
C ASN A 48 5.11 1.89 3.08
N ARG A 49 6.41 2.21 3.02
CA ARG A 49 6.89 3.41 2.30
C ARG A 49 6.61 3.33 0.81
N GLN A 50 6.83 2.17 0.20
CA GLN A 50 6.49 1.97 -1.20
C GLN A 50 4.97 2.14 -1.40
N LEU A 51 4.14 1.55 -0.55
CA LEU A 51 2.68 1.72 -0.61
C LEU A 51 2.26 3.19 -0.47
N THR A 52 2.85 3.96 0.47
CA THR A 52 2.60 5.41 0.58
C THR A 52 2.92 6.14 -0.73
N ALA A 53 4.05 5.82 -1.38
CA ALA A 53 4.41 6.43 -2.65
C ALA A 53 3.38 6.11 -3.76
N ILE A 54 2.93 4.86 -3.84
CA ILE A 54 1.87 4.42 -4.76
C ILE A 54 0.58 5.19 -4.53
N LEU A 55 0.17 5.34 -3.27
CA LEU A 55 -1.06 6.05 -2.93
C LEU A 55 -0.97 7.53 -3.28
N ARG A 56 0.20 8.16 -3.10
CA ARG A 56 0.43 9.55 -3.54
C ARG A 56 0.39 9.72 -5.07
N GLU A 57 0.90 8.75 -5.82
CA GLU A 57 0.75 8.73 -7.30
C GLU A 57 -0.74 8.66 -7.70
N VAL A 58 -1.51 7.80 -7.03
CA VAL A 58 -2.97 7.67 -7.29
C VAL A 58 -3.71 8.95 -6.89
N HIS A 59 -3.35 9.56 -5.77
CA HIS A 59 -3.92 10.83 -5.31
C HIS A 59 -3.69 11.95 -6.33
N ALA A 60 -2.45 12.12 -6.81
CA ALA A 60 -2.13 13.10 -7.85
C ALA A 60 -2.96 12.88 -9.14
N LEU A 61 -3.14 11.63 -9.56
CA LEU A 61 -3.98 11.30 -10.71
C LEU A 61 -5.47 11.63 -10.46
N CYS A 62 -5.96 11.43 -9.24
CA CYS A 62 -7.32 11.81 -8.87
C CYS A 62 -7.50 13.33 -8.96
N ASP A 63 -6.53 14.11 -8.48
CA ASP A 63 -6.54 15.57 -8.56
C ASP A 63 -6.55 16.06 -10.00
N GLU A 64 -5.70 15.49 -10.87
CA GLU A 64 -5.64 15.81 -12.31
C GLU A 64 -6.98 15.60 -13.02
N HIS A 65 -7.75 14.59 -12.59
CA HIS A 65 -9.04 14.24 -13.20
C HIS A 65 -10.27 14.75 -12.42
N GLY A 66 -10.08 15.45 -11.30
CA GLY A 66 -11.17 15.91 -10.44
C GLY A 66 -11.95 14.78 -9.73
N ASP A 67 -11.34 13.60 -9.55
CA ASP A 67 -11.93 12.49 -8.80
C ASP A 67 -11.79 12.68 -7.29
N VAL A 68 -12.55 13.63 -6.75
CA VAL A 68 -12.54 13.99 -5.32
C VAL A 68 -12.87 12.79 -4.43
N ALA A 69 -13.80 11.93 -4.85
CA ALA A 69 -14.23 10.81 -4.01
C ALA A 69 -13.16 9.73 -3.89
N THR A 70 -12.37 9.46 -4.94
CA THR A 70 -11.23 8.54 -4.83
C THR A 70 -10.08 9.18 -4.07
N ALA A 71 -9.79 10.47 -4.29
CA ALA A 71 -8.76 11.20 -3.55
C ALA A 71 -9.00 11.11 -2.03
N SER A 72 -10.21 11.41 -1.55
CA SER A 72 -10.53 11.35 -0.12
C SER A 72 -10.42 9.95 0.49
N LEU A 73 -10.67 8.88 -0.28
CA LEU A 73 -10.43 7.51 0.20
C LEU A 73 -8.93 7.23 0.34
N VAL A 74 -8.16 7.66 -0.65
CA VAL A 74 -6.70 7.44 -0.71
C VAL A 74 -5.97 8.21 0.38
N GLU A 75 -6.39 9.43 0.70
CA GLU A 75 -5.83 10.25 1.79
C GLU A 75 -5.83 9.53 3.14
N VAL A 76 -6.92 8.81 3.46
CA VAL A 76 -7.00 8.01 4.69
C VAL A 76 -5.92 6.91 4.70
N TRP A 77 -5.73 6.22 3.58
CA TRP A 77 -4.71 5.17 3.47
C TRP A 77 -3.28 5.73 3.44
N ILE A 78 -3.07 6.94 2.91
CA ILE A 78 -1.79 7.64 2.99
C ILE A 78 -1.43 7.86 4.46
N ASP A 79 -2.31 8.50 5.25
CA ASP A 79 -2.07 8.72 6.69
C ASP A 79 -1.81 7.41 7.43
N GLU A 80 -2.62 6.38 7.18
CA GLU A 80 -2.42 5.08 7.81
C GLU A 80 -1.06 4.44 7.48
N THR A 81 -0.61 4.52 6.23
CA THR A 81 0.68 3.95 5.80
C THR A 81 1.88 4.74 6.33
N GLU A 82 1.75 6.06 6.42
CA GLU A 82 2.75 6.92 7.08
C GLU A 82 2.85 6.60 8.58
N ARG A 83 1.71 6.44 9.25
CA ARG A 83 1.65 6.04 10.66
C ARG A 83 2.26 4.65 10.89
N ARG A 84 1.95 3.66 10.04
CA ARG A 84 2.57 2.32 10.10
C ARG A 84 4.09 2.42 9.91
N THR A 85 4.56 3.20 8.94
CA THR A 85 5.99 3.44 8.71
C THR A 85 6.68 3.99 9.95
N TRP A 86 6.07 4.98 10.61
CA TRP A 86 6.60 5.56 11.85
C TRP A 86 6.65 4.52 12.99
N PHE A 87 5.56 3.79 13.25
CA PHE A 87 5.53 2.78 14.31
C PHE A 87 6.58 1.68 14.08
N LEU A 88 6.70 1.16 12.85
CA LEU A 88 7.67 0.11 12.52
C LEU A 88 9.11 0.61 12.69
N PHE A 89 9.37 1.87 12.34
CA PHE A 89 10.66 2.50 12.60
C PHE A 89 10.96 2.59 14.09
N GLU A 90 10.03 3.07 14.92
CA GLU A 90 10.22 3.15 16.38
C GLU A 90 10.38 1.76 17.03
N SER A 91 9.59 0.77 16.60
CA SER A 91 9.73 -0.61 17.07
C SER A 91 11.08 -1.23 16.72
N ALA A 92 11.62 -0.96 15.52
CA ALA A 92 12.93 -1.47 15.11
C ALA A 92 14.09 -0.83 15.89
N ARG A 93 13.92 0.38 16.42
CA ARG A 93 14.93 1.05 17.27
C ARG A 93 15.03 0.48 18.68
N ALA A 94 13.96 -0.11 19.20
CA ALA A 94 13.94 -0.69 20.54
C ALA A 94 14.65 -2.06 20.63
N HIS A 95 15.05 -2.63 19.50
CA HIS A 95 15.68 -3.95 19.39
C HIS A 95 17.14 -3.91 18.88
N GLY A 96 17.76 -2.73 18.82
CA GLY A 96 19.19 -2.55 18.54
C GLY A 96 19.92 -1.99 19.75
#